data_AF-A0A0G1DX55-F1
#
_entry.id   AF-A0A0G1DX55-F1
#
_cell.length_a   1.000
_cell.length_b   1.000
_cell.length_c   1.000
_cell.angle_alpha   90.00
_cell.angle_beta   90.00
_cell.angle_gamma   90.00
#
_symmetry.space_group_name_H-M   'P 1'
#
loop_
_entity.id
_entity.type
_entity.pdbx_description
1 polymer ?
#
loop_
_entity_poly.entity_id
_entity_poly.type
_entity_poly.pdbx_seq_one_letter_code
_entity_poly.pdbx_strand_id
1 'polypeptide(L)'
;MADTQTILGPRKVTLLMLGLRAVCGLGGGVMGTMVLLISVLLGASIFSGFASEDGGGTLNPLVVFVFMAVTFLSSCLSNTISCLLIGLTDKGKYKSLFSTLYQVFAINLAILILMAPVYIIVSGVSVEMMAYVAALQILVSIIASSLILEILSDAKYALLGVYSTVFGLIFASAINFALYIMAGQNTSILLFAALPVIWMMLGLMNGLVGMGYRFVYDAYGIDFLSKYIKYGRDEEVGQEEEITRKDVLSVKKDVKGGEFF
;
A
#
# COMPACT_ATOMS: atom_id res chain seq x y z
N MET A 1 -13.50 -28.21 -27.38
CA MET A 1 -12.89 -28.88 -26.21
C MET A 1 -12.25 -27.79 -25.37
N ALA A 2 -12.71 -27.68 -24.13
CA ALA A 2 -12.60 -26.50 -23.29
C ALA A 2 -11.18 -26.29 -22.74
N ASP A 3 -10.83 -25.02 -22.63
CA ASP A 3 -9.55 -24.46 -22.20
C ASP A 3 -9.38 -24.56 -20.67
N THR A 4 -9.45 -25.77 -20.12
CA THR A 4 -9.39 -26.03 -18.66
C THR A 4 -8.06 -25.62 -18.02
N GLN A 5 -7.00 -25.40 -18.81
CA GLN A 5 -5.70 -24.91 -18.32
C GLN A 5 -5.70 -23.42 -17.96
N THR A 6 -6.70 -22.65 -18.38
CA THR A 6 -6.81 -21.22 -18.00
C THR A 6 -7.33 -21.00 -16.58
N ILE A 7 -7.95 -22.03 -15.96
CA ILE A 7 -8.66 -21.90 -14.68
C ILE A 7 -7.73 -22.15 -13.47
N LEU A 8 -6.61 -22.86 -13.64
CA LEU A 8 -5.81 -23.35 -12.50
C LEU A 8 -4.58 -22.51 -12.15
N GLY A 9 -4.13 -21.59 -13.02
CA GLY A 9 -2.89 -20.83 -12.82
C GLY A 9 -3.06 -19.37 -12.36
N PRO A 10 -1.95 -18.67 -12.02
CA PRO A 10 -1.97 -17.26 -11.66
C PRO A 10 -2.49 -16.40 -12.81
N ARG A 11 -3.09 -15.24 -12.48
CA ARG A 11 -3.69 -14.36 -13.49
C ARG A 11 -2.64 -13.79 -14.43
N LYS A 12 -2.99 -13.70 -15.72
CA LYS A 12 -2.15 -13.04 -16.73
C LYS A 12 -2.21 -11.53 -16.54
N VAL A 13 -1.05 -10.91 -16.31
CA VAL A 13 -0.92 -9.44 -16.26
C VAL A 13 -0.37 -8.98 -17.60
N THR A 14 -1.04 -8.02 -18.25
CA THR A 14 -0.58 -7.41 -19.51
C THR A 14 0.34 -6.21 -19.24
N LEU A 15 1.22 -5.89 -20.19
CA LEU A 15 2.13 -4.74 -20.06
C LEU A 15 1.38 -3.41 -19.90
N LEU A 16 0.22 -3.28 -20.56
CA LEU A 16 -0.68 -2.15 -20.37
C LEU A 16 -1.18 -2.05 -18.92
N MET A 17 -1.59 -3.17 -18.32
CA MET A 17 -2.07 -3.19 -16.93
C MET A 17 -0.95 -2.79 -15.95
N LEU A 18 0.28 -3.24 -16.21
CA LEU A 18 1.45 -2.85 -15.42
C LEU A 18 1.70 -1.34 -15.48
N GLY A 19 1.69 -0.74 -16.68
CA GLY A 19 1.86 0.70 -16.84
C GLY A 19 0.73 1.49 -16.18
N LEU A 20 -0.51 1.02 -16.33
CA LEU A 20 -1.68 1.67 -15.76
C LEU A 20 -1.66 1.64 -14.23
N ARG A 21 -1.29 0.51 -13.61
CA ARG A 21 -1.13 0.41 -12.16
C ARG A 21 -0.05 1.34 -11.63
N ALA A 22 1.08 1.47 -12.33
CA ALA A 22 2.14 2.41 -11.94
C ALA A 22 1.67 3.87 -12.00
N VAL A 23 0.97 4.26 -13.07
CA VAL A 23 0.40 5.62 -13.22
C VAL A 23 -0.69 5.89 -12.18
N CYS A 24 -1.55 4.92 -11.90
CA CYS A 24 -2.58 5.03 -10.86
C CYS A 24 -1.99 5.16 -9.46
N GLY A 25 -0.94 4.38 -9.15
CA GLY A 25 -0.18 4.53 -7.90
C GLY A 25 0.47 5.91 -7.80
N LEU A 26 1.13 6.37 -8.87
CA LEU A 26 1.69 7.72 -8.93
C LEU A 26 0.63 8.79 -8.67
N GLY A 27 -0.54 8.68 -9.30
CA GLY A 27 -1.65 9.62 -9.15
C GLY A 27 -2.14 9.74 -7.72
N GLY A 28 -2.33 8.62 -7.01
CA GLY A 28 -2.72 8.66 -5.60
C GLY A 28 -1.61 9.23 -4.70
N GLY A 29 -0.35 8.86 -4.95
CA GLY A 29 0.80 9.44 -4.25
C GLY A 29 0.96 10.95 -4.43
N VAL A 30 0.71 11.47 -5.65
CA VAL A 30 0.71 12.91 -5.93
C VAL A 30 -0.41 13.61 -5.14
N MET A 31 -1.61 13.04 -5.07
CA MET A 31 -2.71 13.63 -4.30
C MET A 31 -2.37 13.77 -2.81
N GLY A 32 -1.78 12.74 -2.20
CA GLY A 32 -1.31 12.83 -0.82
C GLY A 32 -0.22 13.89 -0.62
N THR A 33 0.72 13.96 -1.57
CA THR A 33 1.81 14.95 -1.54
C THR A 33 1.30 16.37 -1.69
N MET A 34 0.27 16.60 -2.53
CA MET A 34 -0.36 17.91 -2.69
C MET A 34 -1.00 18.39 -1.40
N VAL A 35 -1.68 17.49 -0.66
CA VAL A 35 -2.23 17.80 0.66
C VAL A 35 -1.11 18.19 1.62
N LEU A 36 -0.02 17.40 1.67
CA LEU A 36 1.14 17.71 2.51
C LEU A 36 1.74 19.07 2.17
N LEU A 37 1.93 19.36 0.88
CA LEU A 37 2.50 20.62 0.39
C LEU A 37 1.61 21.81 0.74
N ILE A 38 0.30 21.73 0.48
CA ILE A 38 -0.65 22.79 0.83
C ILE A 38 -0.63 23.02 2.34
N SER A 39 -0.65 21.95 3.14
CA SER A 39 -0.62 22.07 4.59
C SER A 39 0.70 22.63 5.13
N VAL A 40 1.84 22.30 4.53
CA VAL A 40 3.14 22.89 4.89
C VAL A 40 3.19 24.37 4.52
N LEU A 41 2.67 24.77 3.36
CA LEU A 41 2.63 26.18 2.95
C LEU A 41 1.72 27.02 3.85
N LEU A 42 0.50 26.52 4.14
CA LEU A 42 -0.42 27.17 5.07
C LEU A 42 0.16 27.19 6.48
N GLY A 43 0.75 26.07 6.92
CA GLY A 43 1.42 25.94 8.20
C GLY A 43 2.54 26.95 8.35
N ALA A 44 3.44 27.08 7.38
CA ALA A 44 4.55 28.04 7.43
C ALA A 44 4.05 29.48 7.62
N SER A 45 2.93 29.86 6.99
CA SER A 45 2.34 31.20 7.14
C SER A 45 1.69 31.46 8.51
N ILE A 46 1.20 30.40 9.18
CA ILE A 46 0.58 30.50 10.50
C ILE A 46 1.65 30.39 11.59
N PHE A 47 2.60 29.46 11.44
CA PHE A 47 3.62 29.14 12.44
C PHE A 47 4.77 30.15 12.49
N SER A 48 5.04 30.91 11.43
CA SER A 48 6.01 32.03 11.49
C SER A 48 5.62 33.10 12.52
N GLY A 49 4.33 33.19 12.88
CA GLY A 49 3.85 34.06 13.95
C GLY A 49 4.02 33.49 15.37
N PHE A 50 4.15 32.16 15.51
CA PHE A 50 4.26 31.47 16.81
C PHE A 50 5.68 30.99 17.15
N ALA A 51 6.60 31.02 16.17
CA ALA A 51 7.98 30.54 16.32
C ALA A 51 8.94 31.57 16.95
N SER A 52 8.45 32.76 17.33
CA SER A 52 9.30 33.93 17.61
C SER A 52 9.46 34.32 19.08
N GLU A 53 8.84 33.63 20.05
CA GLU A 53 8.77 34.19 21.42
C GLU A 53 9.58 33.51 22.52
N ASP A 54 10.12 32.29 22.35
CA ASP A 54 11.04 31.75 23.37
C ASP A 54 12.09 30.83 22.75
N GLY A 55 13.36 31.22 22.86
CA GLY A 55 14.55 30.46 22.42
C GLY A 55 14.80 29.16 23.20
N GLY A 56 13.76 28.56 23.77
CA GLY A 56 13.78 27.36 24.59
C GLY A 56 12.99 26.20 23.97
N GLY A 57 13.49 25.65 22.86
CA GLY A 57 13.41 24.24 22.39
C GLY A 57 12.10 23.42 22.47
N THR A 58 10.98 23.96 22.94
CA THR A 58 9.74 23.23 23.20
C THR A 58 8.69 23.68 22.20
N LEU A 59 8.27 22.76 21.34
CA LEU A 59 7.24 23.03 20.35
C LEU A 59 5.89 23.16 21.04
N ASN A 60 5.12 24.17 20.65
CA ASN A 60 3.75 24.31 21.12
C ASN A 60 2.97 23.03 20.78
N PRO A 61 2.30 22.38 21.75
CA PRO A 61 1.54 21.14 21.53
C PRO A 61 0.53 21.22 20.38
N LEU A 62 -0.01 22.42 20.12
CA LEU A 62 -0.91 22.66 18.99
C LEU A 62 -0.20 22.44 17.63
N VAL A 63 1.07 22.83 17.50
CA VAL A 63 1.88 22.61 16.29
C VAL A 63 2.06 21.10 16.05
N VAL A 64 2.37 20.35 17.10
CA VAL A 64 2.56 18.89 17.03
C VAL A 64 1.27 18.20 16.61
N PHE A 65 0.13 18.61 17.19
CA PHE A 65 -1.18 18.08 16.83
C PHE A 65 -1.55 18.36 15.37
N VAL A 66 -1.36 19.59 14.90
CA VAL A 66 -1.62 19.97 13.51
C VAL A 66 -0.70 19.18 12.56
N PHE A 67 0.58 19.06 12.88
CA PHE A 67 1.55 18.31 12.07
C PHE A 67 1.19 16.83 11.96
N MET A 68 0.78 16.21 13.08
CA MET A 68 0.29 14.83 13.11
C MET A 68 -0.98 14.66 12.25
N ALA A 69 -1.95 15.57 12.39
CA ALA A 69 -3.20 15.53 11.64
C ALA A 69 -2.97 15.69 10.12
N VAL A 70 -2.09 16.60 9.73
CA VAL A 70 -1.69 16.80 8.32
C VAL A 70 -1.00 15.57 7.75
N THR A 71 -0.06 14.99 8.49
CA THR A 71 0.66 13.77 8.07
C THR A 71 -0.32 12.62 7.87
N PHE A 72 -1.27 12.45 8.80
CA PHE A 72 -2.33 11.45 8.69
C PHE A 72 -3.24 11.70 7.49
N LEU A 73 -3.71 12.93 7.29
CA LEU A 73 -4.63 13.25 6.20
C LEU A 73 -3.96 13.01 4.85
N SER A 74 -2.70 13.43 4.71
CA SER A 74 -1.87 13.20 3.52
C SER A 74 -1.70 11.71 3.23
N SER A 75 -1.29 10.92 4.24
CA SER A 75 -1.05 9.48 4.05
C SER A 75 -2.36 8.73 3.79
N CYS A 76 -3.42 9.04 4.53
CA CYS A 76 -4.73 8.43 4.37
C CYS A 76 -5.30 8.68 2.98
N LEU A 77 -5.33 9.93 2.51
CA LEU A 77 -5.80 10.26 1.16
C LEU A 77 -4.94 9.61 0.08
N SER A 78 -3.61 9.64 0.24
CA SER A 78 -2.69 8.95 -0.68
C SER A 78 -3.04 7.48 -0.84
N ASN A 79 -3.22 6.79 0.28
CA ASN A 79 -3.49 5.36 0.29
C ASN A 79 -4.88 5.03 -0.26
N THR A 80 -5.91 5.74 0.17
CA THR A 80 -7.28 5.52 -0.31
C THR A 80 -7.39 5.77 -1.82
N ILE A 81 -6.81 6.87 -2.32
CA ILE A 81 -6.85 7.19 -3.76
C ILE A 81 -5.99 6.19 -4.55
N SER A 82 -4.80 5.84 -4.07
CA SER A 82 -3.95 4.86 -4.77
C SER A 82 -4.62 3.49 -4.85
N CYS A 83 -5.17 2.99 -3.73
CA CYS A 83 -5.93 1.74 -3.71
C CYS A 83 -7.17 1.79 -4.60
N LEU A 84 -7.90 2.92 -4.63
CA LEU A 84 -9.05 3.13 -5.49
C LEU A 84 -8.64 3.06 -6.97
N LEU A 85 -7.64 3.86 -7.37
CA LEU A 85 -7.20 3.94 -8.76
C LEU A 85 -6.63 2.59 -9.24
N ILE A 86 -5.75 1.96 -8.45
CA ILE A 86 -5.21 0.62 -8.76
C ILE A 86 -6.36 -0.40 -8.83
N GLY A 87 -7.30 -0.37 -7.89
CA GLY A 87 -8.46 -1.24 -7.88
C GLY A 87 -9.33 -1.13 -9.12
N LEU A 88 -9.51 0.10 -9.64
CA LEU A 88 -10.29 0.36 -10.84
C LEU A 88 -9.61 -0.12 -12.13
N THR A 89 -8.28 -0.21 -12.15
CA THR A 89 -7.55 -0.74 -13.33
C THR A 89 -7.79 -2.23 -13.56
N ASP A 90 -7.92 -3.02 -12.48
CA ASP A 90 -8.14 -4.46 -12.56
C ASP A 90 -9.32 -4.90 -11.70
N LYS A 91 -10.53 -4.62 -12.19
CA LYS A 91 -11.79 -5.07 -11.56
C LYS A 91 -11.87 -6.59 -11.42
N GLY A 92 -11.13 -7.33 -12.26
CA GLY A 92 -11.06 -8.78 -12.17
C GLY A 92 -10.37 -9.22 -10.89
N LYS A 93 -9.22 -8.63 -10.58
CA LYS A 93 -8.41 -8.92 -9.38
C LYS A 93 -9.04 -8.29 -8.14
N TYR A 94 -9.38 -7.01 -8.19
CA TYR A 94 -9.86 -6.25 -7.02
C TYR A 94 -11.39 -6.22 -6.92
N LYS A 95 -12.02 -7.39 -6.66
CA LYS A 95 -13.49 -7.52 -6.61
C LYS A 95 -14.13 -6.83 -5.41
N SER A 96 -13.42 -6.78 -4.28
CA SER A 96 -13.89 -6.26 -2.98
C SER A 96 -13.36 -4.85 -2.71
N LEU A 97 -13.38 -3.97 -3.72
CA LEU A 97 -12.74 -2.66 -3.67
C LEU A 97 -13.27 -1.78 -2.51
N PHE A 98 -14.58 -1.68 -2.33
CA PHE A 98 -15.14 -0.89 -1.22
C PHE A 98 -14.73 -1.41 0.15
N SER A 99 -14.81 -2.73 0.38
CA SER A 99 -14.34 -3.35 1.63
C SER A 99 -12.85 -3.07 1.87
N THR A 100 -12.04 -3.12 0.81
CA THR A 100 -10.62 -2.78 0.85
C THR A 100 -10.40 -1.33 1.26
N LEU A 101 -11.14 -0.37 0.68
CA LEU A 101 -11.02 1.05 1.03
C LEU A 101 -11.41 1.34 2.48
N TYR A 102 -12.44 0.68 3.00
CA TYR A 102 -12.81 0.78 4.42
C TYR A 102 -11.71 0.23 5.34
N GLN A 103 -11.12 -0.93 5.00
CA GLN A 103 -10.02 -1.50 5.78
C GLN A 103 -8.75 -0.64 5.69
N VAL A 104 -8.45 -0.05 4.53
CA VAL A 104 -7.37 0.93 4.36
C VAL A 104 -7.61 2.15 5.24
N PHE A 105 -8.82 2.70 5.27
CA PHE A 105 -9.14 3.81 6.16
C PHE A 105 -8.99 3.43 7.64
N ALA A 106 -9.55 2.29 8.04
CA ALA A 106 -9.50 1.79 9.42
C ALA A 106 -8.06 1.54 9.91
N ILE A 107 -7.19 0.94 9.07
CA ILE A 107 -5.80 0.72 9.46
C ILE A 107 -5.02 2.04 9.57
N ASN A 108 -5.31 3.02 8.71
CA ASN A 108 -4.68 4.33 8.79
C ASN A 108 -5.05 5.05 10.10
N LEU A 109 -6.31 4.93 10.53
CA LEU A 109 -6.77 5.46 11.82
C LEU A 109 -6.09 4.73 13.00
N ALA A 110 -5.99 3.41 12.94
CA ALA A 110 -5.28 2.64 13.95
C ALA A 110 -3.79 3.03 14.05
N ILE A 111 -3.13 3.25 12.91
CA ILE A 111 -1.74 3.73 12.85
C ILE A 111 -1.62 5.12 13.46
N LEU A 112 -2.55 6.05 13.20
CA LEU A 112 -2.56 7.36 13.85
C LEU A 112 -2.61 7.24 15.38
N ILE A 113 -3.54 6.43 15.90
CA ILE A 113 -3.68 6.23 17.35
C ILE A 113 -2.39 5.64 17.95
N LEU A 114 -1.76 4.70 17.25
CA LEU A 114 -0.52 4.06 17.69
C LEU A 114 0.69 5.02 17.60
N MET A 115 0.73 5.91 16.60
CA MET A 115 1.80 6.88 16.41
C MET A 115 1.65 8.12 17.30
N ALA A 116 0.44 8.48 17.73
CA ALA A 116 0.18 9.63 18.61
C ALA A 116 1.09 9.71 19.85
N PRO A 117 1.29 8.65 20.66
CA PRO A 117 2.22 8.71 21.79
C PRO A 117 3.67 8.92 21.35
N VAL A 118 4.08 8.40 20.19
CA VAL A 118 5.44 8.62 19.64
C VAL A 118 5.68 10.09 19.34
N TYR A 119 4.70 10.78 18.74
CA TYR A 119 4.79 12.23 18.51
C TYR A 119 4.88 13.03 19.80
N ILE A 120 4.12 12.66 20.83
CA ILE A 120 4.13 13.36 22.13
C ILE A 120 5.48 13.18 22.84
N ILE A 121 6.09 12.00 22.75
CA ILE A 121 7.41 11.75 23.34
C ILE A 121 8.48 12.54 22.59
N VAL A 122 8.44 12.54 21.26
CA VAL A 122 9.48 13.14 20.41
C VAL A 122 9.40 14.67 20.38
N SER A 123 8.22 15.26 20.59
CA SER A 123 8.05 16.72 20.61
C SER A 123 8.87 17.43 21.69
N GLY A 124 9.24 16.73 22.77
CA GLY A 124 10.11 17.23 23.82
C GLY A 124 11.61 17.09 23.54
N VAL A 125 12.01 16.45 22.43
CA VAL A 125 13.42 16.15 22.11
C VAL A 125 13.98 17.10 21.04
N SER A 126 13.42 17.07 19.83
CA SER A 126 13.83 17.97 18.73
C SER A 126 12.82 18.00 17.59
N VAL A 127 12.80 19.12 16.86
CA VAL A 127 11.93 19.33 15.69
C VAL A 127 12.27 18.36 14.55
N GLU A 128 13.56 18.08 14.34
CA GLU A 128 14.04 17.16 13.30
C GLU A 128 13.53 15.73 13.52
N MET A 129 13.46 15.29 14.78
CA MET A 129 12.94 13.97 15.13
C MET A 129 11.45 13.81 14.79
N MET A 130 10.66 14.89 14.80
CA MET A 130 9.26 14.83 14.34
C MET A 130 9.15 14.49 12.85
N ALA A 131 10.05 14.98 12.02
CA ALA A 131 10.05 14.67 10.59
C ALA A 131 10.32 13.16 10.36
N TYR A 132 11.21 12.55 11.15
CA TYR A 132 11.44 11.11 11.11
C TYR A 132 10.22 10.30 11.57
N VAL A 133 9.52 10.75 12.63
CA VAL A 133 8.27 10.11 13.09
C VAL A 133 7.19 10.19 12.02
N ALA A 134 7.05 11.33 11.33
CA ALA A 134 6.12 11.48 10.22
C ALA A 134 6.47 10.59 9.03
N ALA A 135 7.75 10.50 8.66
CA ALA A 135 8.21 9.60 7.62
C ALA A 135 7.90 8.13 7.98
N LEU A 136 8.12 7.74 9.24
CA LEU A 136 7.78 6.41 9.74
C LEU A 136 6.27 6.14 9.68
N GLN A 137 5.44 7.09 10.12
CA GLN A 137 3.98 6.97 10.03
C GLN A 137 3.55 6.75 8.57
N ILE A 138 4.04 7.58 7.65
CA ILE A 138 3.76 7.47 6.21
C ILE A 138 4.18 6.10 5.69
N LEU A 139 5.38 5.64 6.01
CA LEU A 139 5.91 4.36 5.52
C LEU A 139 5.07 3.19 6.03
N VAL A 140 4.81 3.11 7.34
CA VAL A 140 3.98 2.04 7.93
C VAL A 140 2.56 2.05 7.34
N SER A 141 2.00 3.25 7.15
CA SER A 141 0.70 3.50 6.54
C SER A 141 0.60 2.98 5.10
N ILE A 142 1.59 3.26 4.26
CA ILE A 142 1.64 2.76 2.88
C ILE A 142 1.78 1.23 2.86
N ILE A 143 2.68 0.67 3.66
CA ILE A 143 2.92 -0.78 3.73
C ILE A 143 1.63 -1.50 4.12
N ALA A 144 1.00 -1.08 5.21
CA ALA A 144 -0.23 -1.68 5.68
C ALA A 144 -1.35 -1.59 4.64
N SER A 145 -1.51 -0.43 3.99
CA SER A 145 -2.54 -0.22 2.96
C SER A 145 -2.30 -1.08 1.72
N SER A 146 -1.04 -1.20 1.26
CA SER A 146 -0.65 -2.06 0.15
C SER A 146 -0.89 -3.54 0.46
N LEU A 147 -0.55 -3.99 1.67
CA LEU A 147 -0.78 -5.38 2.09
C LEU A 147 -2.28 -5.70 2.16
N ILE A 148 -3.10 -4.81 2.69
CA ILE A 148 -4.57 -4.99 2.71
C ILE A 148 -5.12 -5.11 1.30
N LEU A 149 -4.71 -4.21 0.39
CA LEU A 149 -5.13 -4.25 -1.01
C LEU A 149 -4.79 -5.60 -1.66
N GLU A 150 -3.59 -6.11 -1.42
CA GLU A 150 -3.14 -7.35 -2.05
C GLU A 150 -3.77 -8.60 -1.44
N ILE A 151 -3.83 -8.70 -0.11
CA ILE A 151 -4.40 -9.85 0.60
C ILE A 151 -5.89 -10.02 0.32
N LEU A 152 -6.66 -8.92 0.30
CA LEU A 152 -8.10 -8.99 0.04
C LEU A 152 -8.44 -9.21 -1.44
N SER A 153 -7.53 -8.87 -2.35
CA SER A 153 -7.77 -9.00 -3.78
C SER A 153 -7.73 -10.45 -4.27
N ASP A 154 -6.79 -11.25 -3.77
CA ASP A 154 -6.63 -12.63 -4.19
C ASP A 154 -6.09 -13.49 -3.04
N ALA A 155 -7.01 -14.08 -2.26
CA ALA A 155 -6.65 -14.92 -1.13
C ALA A 155 -5.86 -16.18 -1.54
N LYS A 156 -6.01 -16.67 -2.79
CA LYS A 156 -5.26 -17.82 -3.30
C LYS A 156 -3.78 -17.47 -3.48
N TYR A 157 -3.50 -16.27 -3.98
CA TYR A 157 -2.15 -15.78 -4.26
C TYR A 157 -1.71 -14.63 -3.33
N ALA A 158 -2.19 -14.62 -2.08
CA ALA A 158 -1.87 -13.56 -1.12
C ALA A 158 -0.35 -13.44 -0.87
N LEU A 159 0.38 -14.56 -0.84
CA LEU A 159 1.85 -14.59 -0.70
C LEU A 159 2.56 -13.86 -1.85
N LEU A 160 2.07 -14.01 -3.09
CA LEU A 160 2.58 -13.29 -4.25
C LEU A 160 2.40 -11.77 -4.07
N GLY A 161 1.25 -11.35 -3.51
CA GLY A 161 0.95 -9.96 -3.18
C GLY A 161 1.88 -9.39 -2.10
N VAL A 162 2.18 -10.18 -1.06
CA VAL A 162 3.15 -9.81 -0.01
C VAL A 162 4.54 -9.62 -0.61
N TYR A 163 5.03 -10.58 -1.42
CA TYR A 163 6.34 -10.46 -2.06
C TYR A 163 6.40 -9.27 -3.01
N SER A 164 5.35 -9.04 -3.78
CA SER A 164 5.26 -7.87 -4.66
C SER A 164 5.38 -6.55 -3.89
N THR A 165 4.76 -6.47 -2.70
CA THR A 165 4.85 -5.30 -1.82
C THR A 165 6.28 -5.11 -1.30
N VAL A 166 6.94 -6.19 -0.85
CA VAL A 166 8.33 -6.14 -0.36
C VAL A 166 9.28 -5.69 -1.46
N PHE A 167 9.20 -6.28 -2.66
CA PHE A 167 10.00 -5.84 -3.81
C PHE A 167 9.70 -4.38 -4.17
N GLY A 168 8.42 -3.99 -4.20
CA GLY A 168 8.00 -2.60 -4.41
C GLY A 168 8.68 -1.61 -3.47
N LEU A 169 8.77 -1.93 -2.18
CA LEU A 169 9.42 -1.08 -1.19
C LEU A 169 10.95 -0.99 -1.38
N ILE A 170 11.60 -2.11 -1.71
CA ILE A 170 13.05 -2.13 -1.97
C ILE A 170 13.37 -1.24 -3.18
N PHE A 171 12.63 -1.40 -4.28
CA PHE A 171 12.81 -0.57 -5.48
C PHE A 171 12.42 0.89 -5.25
N ALA A 172 11.35 1.15 -4.50
CA ALA A 172 10.97 2.51 -4.11
C ALA A 172 12.07 3.20 -3.29
N SER A 173 12.68 2.48 -2.35
CA SER A 173 13.77 2.99 -1.53
C SER A 173 15.00 3.30 -2.38
N ALA A 174 15.36 2.40 -3.30
CA ALA A 174 16.47 2.62 -4.23
C ALA A 174 16.26 3.86 -5.12
N ILE A 175 15.04 4.06 -5.62
CA ILE A 175 14.71 5.22 -6.47
C ILE A 175 14.67 6.50 -5.65
N ASN A 176 14.07 6.51 -4.47
CA ASN A 176 14.11 7.68 -3.58
C ASN A 176 15.55 8.07 -3.23
N PHE A 177 16.42 7.09 -2.96
CA PHE A 177 17.84 7.33 -2.72
C PHE A 177 18.57 7.87 -3.95
N ALA A 178 18.28 7.34 -5.14
CA ALA A 178 18.81 7.88 -6.40
C ALA A 178 18.38 9.33 -6.63
N LEU A 179 17.10 9.66 -6.40
CA LEU A 179 16.58 11.02 -6.50
C LEU A 179 17.25 11.98 -5.50
N TYR A 180 17.50 11.52 -4.28
CA TYR A 180 18.23 12.29 -3.27
C TYR A 180 19.65 12.66 -3.71
N ILE A 181 20.40 11.69 -4.27
CA ILE A 181 21.75 11.94 -4.79
C ILE A 181 21.69 12.89 -6.00
N MET A 182 20.80 12.62 -6.96
CA MET A 182 20.68 13.41 -8.18
C MET A 182 20.30 14.86 -7.92
N ALA A 183 19.54 15.11 -6.85
CA ALA A 183 19.11 16.45 -6.48
C ALA A 183 20.04 17.17 -5.51
N GLY A 184 21.29 16.71 -5.37
CA GLY A 184 22.30 17.38 -4.55
C GLY A 184 22.04 17.27 -3.05
N GLN A 185 21.56 16.11 -2.58
CA GLN A 185 21.32 15.81 -1.16
C GLN A 185 20.26 16.70 -0.49
N ASN A 186 19.28 17.18 -1.27
CA ASN A 186 18.17 17.96 -0.75
C ASN A 186 17.11 17.05 -0.09
N THR A 187 17.01 17.12 1.24
CA THR A 187 16.06 16.33 2.06
C THR A 187 14.59 16.62 1.74
N SER A 188 14.25 17.83 1.26
CA SER A 188 12.87 18.16 0.89
C SER A 188 12.38 17.30 -0.27
N ILE A 189 13.26 16.93 -1.21
CA ILE A 189 12.88 16.09 -2.35
C ILE A 189 12.54 14.68 -1.89
N LEU A 190 13.22 14.14 -0.88
CA LEU A 190 12.85 12.85 -0.29
C LEU A 190 11.43 12.89 0.30
N LEU A 191 11.07 13.96 1.01
CA LEU A 191 9.76 14.07 1.64
C LEU A 191 8.63 14.12 0.61
N PHE A 192 8.78 14.91 -0.45
CA PHE A 192 7.75 15.09 -1.47
C PHE A 192 7.74 13.98 -2.53
N ALA A 193 8.88 13.34 -2.81
CA ALA A 193 8.95 12.23 -3.75
C ALA A 193 8.58 10.89 -3.12
N ALA A 194 8.63 10.74 -1.79
CA ALA A 194 8.36 9.48 -1.11
C ALA A 194 6.99 8.89 -1.48
N LEU A 195 5.89 9.63 -1.26
CA LEU A 195 4.53 9.12 -1.52
C LEU A 195 4.32 8.72 -3.00
N PRO A 196 4.62 9.57 -4.00
CA PRO A 196 4.45 9.22 -5.41
C PRO A 196 5.34 8.05 -5.84
N VAL A 197 6.62 8.05 -5.44
CA VAL A 197 7.58 7.02 -5.84
C VAL A 197 7.23 5.67 -5.23
N ILE A 198 6.88 5.64 -3.93
CA ILE A 198 6.52 4.38 -3.27
C ILE A 198 5.27 3.78 -3.92
N TRP A 199 4.20 4.55 -4.09
CA TRP A 199 2.98 4.02 -4.70
C TRP A 199 3.15 3.63 -6.17
N MET A 200 3.91 4.41 -6.95
CA MET A 200 4.27 4.04 -8.31
C MET A 200 5.00 2.69 -8.36
N MET A 201 5.99 2.49 -7.48
CA MET A 201 6.78 1.26 -7.45
C MET A 201 6.01 0.06 -6.92
N LEU A 202 5.10 0.26 -5.96
CA LEU A 202 4.17 -0.79 -5.52
C LEU A 202 3.27 -1.26 -6.67
N GLY A 203 2.70 -0.32 -7.44
CA GLY A 203 1.90 -0.65 -8.62
C GLY A 203 2.70 -1.38 -9.71
N LEU A 204 3.93 -0.91 -9.96
CA LEU A 204 4.84 -1.48 -10.96
C LEU A 204 5.28 -2.91 -10.57
N MET A 205 5.78 -3.09 -9.35
CA MET A 205 6.30 -4.38 -8.87
C MET A 205 5.20 -5.42 -8.74
N ASN A 206 3.97 -5.00 -8.40
CA ASN A 206 2.83 -5.90 -8.45
C ASN A 206 2.59 -6.49 -9.85
N GLY A 207 2.75 -5.66 -10.88
CA GLY A 207 2.68 -6.12 -12.27
C GLY A 207 3.84 -7.04 -12.64
N LEU A 208 5.08 -6.62 -12.35
CA LEU A 208 6.29 -7.35 -12.72
C LEU A 208 6.41 -8.71 -12.04
N VAL A 209 6.19 -8.76 -10.73
CA VAL A 209 6.25 -10.01 -9.96
C VAL A 209 5.12 -10.94 -10.39
N GLY A 210 3.93 -10.41 -10.68
CA GLY A 210 2.83 -11.19 -11.26
C GLY A 210 3.17 -11.79 -12.63
N MET A 211 3.79 -11.02 -13.54
CA MET A 211 4.27 -11.52 -14.83
C MET A 211 5.37 -12.57 -14.68
N GLY A 212 6.37 -12.30 -13.85
CA GLY A 212 7.47 -13.21 -13.58
C GLY A 212 6.96 -14.54 -13.00
N TYR A 213 6.03 -14.48 -12.05
CA TYR A 213 5.42 -15.67 -11.48
C TYR A 213 4.63 -16.48 -12.52
N ARG A 214 3.85 -15.79 -13.37
CA ARG A 214 3.13 -16.45 -14.47
C ARG A 214 4.08 -17.12 -15.45
N PHE A 215 5.19 -16.48 -15.79
CA PHE A 215 6.22 -17.06 -16.66
C PHE A 215 6.81 -18.35 -16.06
N VAL A 216 7.12 -18.36 -14.77
CA VAL A 216 7.60 -19.58 -14.08
C VAL A 216 6.52 -20.66 -14.08
N TYR A 217 5.26 -20.31 -13.84
CA TYR A 217 4.15 -21.26 -13.91
C TYR A 217 3.98 -21.85 -15.32
N ASP A 218 4.04 -21.03 -16.37
CA ASP A 218 3.90 -21.50 -17.75
C ASP A 218 5.11 -22.34 -18.21
N ALA A 219 6.31 -22.08 -17.69
CA ALA A 219 7.52 -22.83 -18.03
C ALA A 219 7.66 -24.16 -17.30
N TYR A 220 7.29 -24.22 -16.01
CA TYR A 220 7.52 -25.39 -15.16
C TYR A 220 6.24 -26.14 -14.77
N GLY A 221 5.06 -25.55 -14.96
CA GLY A 221 3.76 -26.13 -14.60
C GLY A 221 3.51 -26.24 -13.09
N ILE A 222 4.39 -25.68 -12.25
CA ILE A 222 4.34 -25.81 -10.78
C ILE A 222 3.80 -24.52 -10.16
N ASP A 223 2.75 -24.64 -9.33
CA ASP A 223 2.18 -23.55 -8.55
C ASP A 223 2.63 -23.66 -7.07
N PHE A 224 3.76 -23.01 -6.76
CA PHE A 224 4.38 -23.03 -5.43
C PHE A 224 3.92 -21.89 -4.50
N LEU A 225 3.16 -20.90 -4.99
CA LEU A 225 2.70 -19.75 -4.20
C LEU A 225 1.19 -19.75 -3.95
N SER A 226 0.45 -20.68 -4.56
CA SER A 226 -0.92 -20.96 -4.17
C SER A 226 -0.97 -21.47 -2.74
N LYS A 227 -1.76 -20.81 -1.89
CA LYS A 227 -2.02 -21.23 -0.51
C LYS A 227 -2.60 -22.65 -0.41
N TYR A 228 -3.24 -23.13 -1.48
CA TYR A 228 -3.92 -24.44 -1.53
C TYR A 228 -3.05 -25.57 -2.07
N ILE A 229 -1.83 -25.30 -2.53
CA ILE A 229 -0.93 -26.34 -3.08
C ILE A 229 0.34 -26.33 -2.24
N LYS A 230 0.55 -27.38 -1.45
CA LYS A 230 1.78 -27.53 -0.65
C LYS A 230 2.89 -28.01 -1.58
N TYR A 231 3.74 -27.09 -2.03
CA TYR A 231 5.00 -27.37 -2.75
C TYR A 231 4.88 -28.25 -4.01
N GLY A 232 3.88 -28.01 -4.86
CA GLY A 232 3.89 -28.52 -6.24
C GLY A 232 3.62 -30.02 -6.44
N ARG A 233 3.60 -30.83 -5.37
CA ARG A 233 3.10 -32.22 -5.28
C ARG A 233 3.30 -32.65 -3.82
N ASP A 234 2.20 -32.97 -3.13
CA ASP A 234 2.09 -33.93 -2.03
C ASP A 234 0.70 -33.80 -1.38
N GLU A 235 -0.33 -34.18 -2.14
CA GLU A 235 -1.36 -35.06 -1.60
C GLU A 235 -1.45 -36.22 -2.60
N GLU A 236 -0.88 -37.35 -2.21
CA GLU A 236 -1.19 -38.62 -2.83
C GLU A 236 -2.71 -38.84 -2.74
N VAL A 237 -3.31 -39.07 -3.90
CA VAL A 237 -4.56 -39.78 -4.16
C VAL A 237 -5.23 -40.32 -2.88
N GLY A 238 -6.26 -39.62 -2.39
CA GLY A 238 -7.16 -40.23 -1.42
C GLY A 238 -8.03 -39.32 -0.56
N GLN A 239 -8.76 -38.35 -1.14
CA GLN A 239 -10.07 -37.85 -0.64
C GLN A 239 -10.66 -36.65 -1.44
N GLU A 240 -10.32 -36.49 -2.72
CA GLU A 240 -10.51 -35.21 -3.43
C GLU A 240 -11.89 -34.91 -4.08
N GLU A 241 -12.95 -35.72 -3.92
CA GLU A 241 -14.22 -35.42 -4.64
C GLU A 241 -15.32 -34.69 -3.85
N GLU A 242 -15.27 -34.57 -2.52
CA GLU A 242 -16.39 -33.96 -1.76
C GLU A 242 -16.17 -32.55 -1.21
N ILE A 243 -14.93 -32.07 -1.11
CA ILE A 243 -14.64 -30.78 -0.43
C ILE A 243 -14.74 -29.59 -1.41
N THR A 244 -14.45 -29.81 -2.69
CA THR A 244 -14.30 -28.73 -3.68
C THR A 244 -15.61 -28.05 -4.07
N ARG A 245 -16.78 -28.70 -3.92
CA ARG A 245 -18.07 -28.10 -4.27
C ARG A 245 -18.72 -27.38 -3.09
N LYS A 246 -18.60 -27.91 -1.86
CA LYS A 246 -19.20 -27.31 -0.66
C LYS A 246 -18.47 -26.03 -0.25
N ASP A 247 -17.14 -25.98 -0.35
CA ASP A 247 -16.38 -24.79 0.05
C ASP A 247 -16.47 -23.64 -0.96
N VAL A 248 -16.61 -23.95 -2.25
CA VAL A 248 -16.88 -22.92 -3.27
C VAL A 248 -18.33 -22.40 -3.19
N LEU A 249 -19.27 -23.23 -2.73
CA LEU A 249 -20.66 -22.83 -2.51
C LEU A 249 -20.89 -22.09 -1.18
N SER A 250 -20.12 -22.40 -0.12
CA SER A 250 -20.19 -21.67 1.16
C SER A 250 -19.64 -20.26 1.04
N VAL A 251 -18.52 -20.07 0.33
CA VAL A 251 -17.98 -18.73 0.03
C VAL A 251 -18.95 -17.91 -0.84
N LYS A 252 -19.68 -18.53 -1.78
CA LYS A 252 -20.73 -17.83 -2.53
C LYS A 252 -21.96 -17.48 -1.70
N LYS A 253 -22.26 -18.24 -0.63
CA LYS A 253 -23.38 -17.97 0.26
C LYS A 253 -23.09 -16.80 1.21
N ASP A 254 -21.86 -16.70 1.70
CA ASP A 254 -21.45 -15.58 2.56
C ASP A 254 -21.32 -14.24 1.81
N VAL A 255 -21.01 -14.27 0.50
CA VAL A 255 -20.98 -13.04 -0.32
C VAL A 255 -22.40 -12.48 -0.59
N LYS A 256 -23.45 -13.30 -0.48
CA LYS A 256 -24.85 -12.84 -0.56
C LYS A 256 -25.42 -12.35 0.78
N GLY A 257 -24.72 -12.58 1.89
CA GLY A 257 -25.13 -12.13 3.22
C GLY A 257 -24.74 -10.68 3.56
N GLY A 258 -24.11 -9.96 2.62
CA GLY A 258 -23.62 -8.59 2.80
C GLY A 258 -24.53 -7.50 2.21
N GLU A 259 -25.79 -7.80 1.89
CA GLU A 259 -26.79 -6.76 1.61
C GLU A 259 -27.38 -6.30 2.95
N PHE A 260 -26.72 -5.34 3.59
CA PHE A 260 -27.35 -4.50 4.60
C PHE A 260 -27.81 -3.21 3.92
N PHE A 261 -29.08 -2.87 4.19
CA PHE A 261 -29.75 -1.62 3.84
C PHE A 261 -28.94 -0.38 4.21
#